data_AF-A0A967LAV6-F1
#
_entry.id   AF-A0A967LAV6-F1
#
_cell.length_a   1.000
_cell.length_b   1.000
_cell.length_c   1.000
_cell.angle_alpha   90.00
_cell.angle_beta   90.00
_cell.angle_gamma   90.00
#
_symmetry.space_group_name_H-M   'P 1'
#
loop_
_entity.id
_entity.type
_entity.pdbx_description
1 polymer ?
#
loop_
_entity_poly.entity_id
_entity_poly.type
_entity_poly.pdbx_seq_one_letter_code
_entity_poly.pdbx_strand_id
1 'polypeptide(L)' 'YGKAETGWSLRLTDDTYLALSGGVSVVDSYYGRSGLNDFYGRTSLTYNINKTISVTPFLAWSIEFEEEDGDELILG' A
#
# COMPACT_ATOMS: atom_id res chain seq x y z
N TYR A 1 -5.01 -16.60 -4.18
CA TYR A 1 -4.84 -15.21 -3.74
C TYR A 1 -3.47 -15.05 -3.09
N GLY A 2 -2.64 -14.17 -3.62
CA GLY A 2 -1.28 -13.91 -3.14
C GLY A 2 -1.03 -12.41 -2.99
N LYS A 3 -0.14 -12.04 -2.07
CA LYS A 3 0.27 -10.64 -1.85
C LYS A 3 1.79 -10.55 -1.81
N ALA A 4 2.33 -9.50 -2.40
CA ALA A 4 3.72 -9.11 -2.25
C ALA A 4 3.77 -7.68 -1.72
N GLU A 5 4.41 -7.48 -0.57
CA GLU A 5 4.48 -6.20 0.11
C GLU A 5 5.93 -5.84 0.43
N THR A 6 6.23 -4.55 0.40
CA THR A 6 7.50 -4.00 0.84
C THR A 6 7.26 -2.79 1.73
N GLY A 7 8.20 -2.56 2.64
CA GLY A 7 8.12 -1.49 3.62
C GLY A 7 9.49 -0.94 3.95
N TRP A 8 9.53 0.37 4.18
CA TRP A 8 10.69 1.10 4.64
C TRP A 8 10.29 2.08 5.74
N SER A 9 11.22 2.34 6.65
CA SER A 9 11.06 3.37 7.67
C SER A 9 12.33 4.15 7.90
N LEU A 10 12.16 5.40 8.29
CA LEU A 10 13.22 6.33 8.65
C LEU A 10 12.86 7.02 9.95
N ARG A 11 13.80 6.96 10.89
CA ARG A 11 13.79 7.81 12.06
C ARG A 11 14.21 9.22 11.64
N LEU A 12 13.31 10.19 11.78
CA LEU A 12 13.59 11.59 11.50
C LEU A 12 14.20 12.29 12.72
N THR A 13 13.66 11.98 13.91
CA THR A 13 14.12 12.45 15.22
C THR A 13 13.94 11.34 16.25
N ASP A 14 14.19 11.62 17.53
CA ASP A 14 13.95 10.66 18.62
C ASP A 14 12.46 10.33 18.80
N ASP A 15 11.59 11.28 18.46
CA ASP A 15 10.14 11.19 18.65
C ASP A 15 9.34 11.08 17.34
N THR A 16 9.99 11.21 16.18
CA THR A 16 9.33 11.26 14.87
C THR A 16 9.87 10.20 13.91
N TYR A 17 8.96 9.45 13.29
CA TYR A 17 9.26 8.35 12.38
C TYR A 17 8.42 8.45 11.11
N LEU A 18 9.07 8.38 9.96
CA LEU A 18 8.42 8.28 8.66
C LEU A 18 8.42 6.81 8.23
N ALA A 19 7.30 6.31 7.71
CA ALA A 19 7.23 4.99 7.10
C ALA A 19 6.50 5.05 5.75
N LEU A 20 6.97 4.23 4.83
CA LEU A 20 6.41 4.01 3.51
C LEU A 20 6.21 2.51 3.33
N SER A 21 5.02 2.10 2.91
CA SER A 21 4.73 0.72 2.54
C SER A 21 3.94 0.68 1.25
N GLY A 22 4.09 -0.39 0.50
CA GLY A 22 3.27 -0.63 -0.68
C GLY A 22 3.35 -2.08 -1.12
N GLY A 23 2.42 -2.48 -1.96
CA GLY A 23 2.33 -3.85 -2.40
C GLY A 23 1.42 -4.02 -3.60
N VAL A 24 1.51 -5.22 -4.17
CA VAL A 24 0.59 -5.72 -5.20
C VAL A 24 -0.14 -6.94 -4.66
N SER A 25 -1.41 -7.11 -5.02
CA SER A 25 -2.09 -8.37 -4.81
C SER A 25 -2.43 -9.06 -6.13
N VAL A 26 -2.41 -10.39 -6.12
CA VAL A 26 -2.75 -11.25 -7.24
C VAL A 26 -3.92 -12.15 -6.85
N VAL A 27 -4.91 -12.23 -7.73
CA VAL A 27 -5.99 -13.20 -7.60
C VAL A 27 -5.65 -14.37 -8.51
N ASP A 28 -5.59 -15.55 -7.90
CA ASP A 28 -5.41 -16.79 -8.64
C ASP A 28 -6.71 -17.58 -8.49
N SER A 29 -7.29 -17.90 -9.66
CA SER A 29 -8.40 -18.84 -9.85
C SER A 29 -9.69 -18.58 -9.05
N TYR A 30 -10.38 -17.49 -9.40
CA TYR A 30 -11.84 -17.39 -9.22
C TYR A 30 -12.47 -17.05 -10.58
N TYR A 31 -13.21 -18.00 -11.17
CA TYR A 31 -13.87 -17.89 -12.50
C TYR A 31 -12.99 -17.69 -13.74
N GLY A 32 -11.75 -18.21 -13.76
CA GLY A 32 -10.94 -18.22 -14.99
C GLY A 32 -10.26 -16.89 -15.32
N ARG A 33 -10.24 -15.94 -14.37
CA ARG A 33 -9.40 -14.74 -14.42
C ARG A 33 -8.16 -14.96 -13.55
N SER A 34 -7.00 -14.66 -14.09
CA SER A 34 -5.70 -14.79 -13.43
C SER A 34 -4.90 -13.52 -13.72
N GLY A 35 -4.74 -12.66 -12.71
CA GLY A 35 -4.16 -11.34 -12.93
C GLY A 35 -3.75 -10.61 -11.65
N LEU A 36 -3.02 -9.51 -11.84
CA LEU A 36 -2.80 -8.51 -10.80
C LEU A 36 -4.15 -7.87 -10.48
N ASN A 37 -4.48 -7.74 -9.20
CA ASN A 37 -5.76 -7.24 -8.73
C ASN A 37 -5.69 -5.76 -8.37
N ASP A 38 -4.69 -5.38 -7.58
CA ASP A 38 -4.50 -3.99 -7.13
C ASP A 38 -3.04 -3.71 -6.79
N PHE A 39 -2.64 -2.45 -6.99
CA PHE A 39 -1.40 -1.86 -6.50
C PHE A 39 -1.73 -0.75 -5.50
N TYR A 40 -1.15 -0.83 -4.31
CA TYR A 40 -1.45 0.08 -3.22
C TYR A 40 -0.20 0.60 -2.53
N GLY A 41 -0.35 1.75 -1.91
CA GLY A 41 0.70 2.42 -1.16
C GLY A 41 0.15 3.16 0.05
N ARG A 42 1.01 3.33 1.05
CA ARG A 42 0.74 4.09 2.26
C ARG A 42 1.99 4.80 2.75
N THR A 43 1.84 6.08 3.02
CA THR A 43 2.84 6.90 3.71
C THR A 43 2.29 7.31 5.05
N SER A 44 3.06 7.13 6.11
CA SER A 44 2.65 7.49 7.47
C SER A 44 3.75 8.24 8.21
N LEU A 45 3.35 9.25 8.97
CA LEU A 45 4.24 10.01 9.85
C LEU A 45 3.78 9.78 11.28
N THR A 46 4.64 9.18 12.11
CA THR A 46 4.36 8.95 13.53
C THR A 46 5.09 10.00 14.36
N TYR A 47 4.37 10.64 15.28
CA TYR A 47 4.92 11.56 16.26
C TYR A 47 4.53 11.11 17.67
N ASN A 48 5.53 10.91 18.54
CA ASN A 48 5.33 10.60 19.94
C ASN A 48 5.03 11.90 20.70
N ILE A 49 3.81 12.03 21.21
CA ILE A 49 3.42 13.15 22.07
C ILE A 49 4.11 13.00 23.44
N ASN A 50 4.22 11.76 23.91
CA ASN A 50 5.00 11.37 25.07
C ASN A 50 5.36 9.87 24.97
N LYS A 51 5.91 9.29 26.04
CA LYS A 51 6.34 7.88 26.08
C LYS A 51 5.21 6.84 25.93
N THR A 52 3.94 7.27 26.02
CA THR A 52 2.76 6.40 26.02
C THR A 52 1.78 6.72 24.89
N ILE A 53 1.78 7.95 24.40
CA ILE A 53 0.82 8.44 23.40
C ILE A 53 1.56 8.90 22.16
N SER A 54 1.13 8.37 21.01
CA SER A 54 1.63 8.76 19.70
C SER A 54 0.46 9.00 18.75
N VAL A 55 0.69 9.85 17.75
CA VAL A 55 -0.25 10.09 16.66
C VAL A 55 0.41 9.71 15.34
N THR A 56 -0.33 9.01 14.49
CA THR A 56 0.16 8.55 13.19
C THR A 56 -0.83 8.90 12.08
N PRO A 57 -0.84 10.17 11.61
CA PRO A 57 -1.49 10.48 10.35
C PRO A 57 -0.88 9.64 9.21
N PHE A 58 -1.72 9.27 8.26
CA PHE A 58 -1.28 8.57 7.06
C PHE A 58 -2.11 8.99 5.85
N LEU A 59 -1.50 8.84 4.68
CA LEU A 59 -2.16 8.88 3.39
C LEU A 59 -1.99 7.50 2.76
N ALA A 60 -3.07 6.96 2.25
CA ALA A 60 -3.06 5.69 1.52
C ALA A 60 -3.80 5.87 0.20
N TRP A 61 -3.37 5.10 -0.79
CA TRP A 61 -3.95 5.05 -2.12
C TRP A 61 -3.93 3.61 -2.62
N SER A 62 -4.85 3.30 -3.50
CA SER A 62 -4.95 2.01 -4.18
C SER A 62 -5.41 2.26 -5.61
N ILE A 63 -4.84 1.52 -6.55
CA ILE A 63 -5.22 1.51 -7.95
C ILE A 63 -5.57 0.06 -8.28
N GLU A 64 -6.81 -0.17 -8.67
CA GLU A 64 -7.30 -1.49 -9.09
C GLU A 64 -6.95 -1.71 -10.57
N PHE A 65 -6.57 -2.93 -10.92
CA PHE A 65 -6.34 -3.32 -12.31
C PHE A 65 -7.61 -3.98 -12.84
N GLU A 66 -8.25 -3.37 -13.84
CA GLU A 66 -9.35 -4.00 -14.58
C GLU A 66 -8.76 -4.85 -15.73
N GLU A 67 -8.99 -6.17 -15.68
CA GLU A 67 -8.86 -7.02 -16.87
C GLU A 67 -10.12 -6.87 -17.72
N GLU A 68 -10.13 -5.90 -18.64
CA GLU A 68 -10.99 -5.94 -19.82
C GLU A 68 -10.18 -6.58 -20.97
N ASP A 69 -10.78 -7.53 -21.69
CA ASP A 69 -10.15 -8.19 -22.84
C ASP A 69 -9.77 -7.15 -23.92
N GLY A 70 -8.55 -6.60 -23.85
CA GLY A 70 -7.99 -5.71 -24.87
C GLY A 70 -7.19 -4.52 -24.33
N ASP A 71 -5.91 -4.76 -24.02
CA ASP A 71 -4.78 -3.85 -24.32
C ASP A 71 -4.87 -2.34 -23.98
N GLU A 72 -5.59 -1.93 -22.93
CA GLU A 72 -5.52 -0.55 -22.45
C GLU A 72 -5.58 -0.44 -20.92
N LEU A 73 -4.46 -0.04 -20.32
CA LEU A 73 -4.39 0.30 -18.89
C LEU A 73 -4.98 1.70 -18.68
N ILE A 74 -6.25 1.78 -18.28
CA ILE A 74 -6.86 3.05 -17.86
C ILE A 74 -6.62 3.24 -16.36
N LEU A 75 -5.88 4.31 -16.02
CA LEU A 75 -5.72 4.80 -14.65
C LEU A 75 -6.89 5.74 -14.35
N GLY A 76 -7.82 5.30 -13.49
CA GLY A 76 -8.93 6.10 -12.94
C GLY A 76 -8.52 6.97 -11.76
#